data_AF-A5HF94-F1
#
_entry.id   AF-A5HF94-F1
#
_cell.length_a   1.000
_cell.length_b   1.000
_cell.length_c   1.000
_cell.angle_alpha   90.00
_cell.angle_beta   90.00
_cell.angle_gamma   90.00
#
_symmetry.space_group_name_H-M   'P 1'
#
loop_
_entity.id
_entity.type
_entity.pdbx_description
1 polymer ?
#
loop_
_entity_poly.entity_id
_entity_poly.type
_entity_poly.pdbx_seq_one_letter_code
_entity_poly.pdbx_strand_id
1 'polypeptide(L)'
;SEAKTNLKALYTAQKSFFSEKDRYSNFANEIGFAPERGNRYAYRVSAGGACEVRDVATLAVAATALSCIENDSYRFGANSQIAN
;
A
#
# COMPACT_ATOMS: atom_id res chain seq x y z
N SER A 1 -6.08 9.57 13.76
CA SER A 1 -6.74 9.46 12.45
C SER A 1 -6.04 8.39 11.64
N GLU A 2 -6.79 7.57 10.91
CA GLU A 2 -6.29 6.39 10.18
C GLU A 2 -5.16 6.72 9.20
N ALA A 3 -5.40 7.65 8.27
CA ALA A 3 -4.41 8.05 7.26
C ALA A 3 -3.07 8.49 7.88
N LYS A 4 -3.11 9.25 8.99
CA LYS A 4 -1.91 9.71 9.68
C LYS A 4 -1.10 8.54 10.26
N THR A 5 -1.77 7.56 10.85
CA THR A 5 -1.11 6.37 11.42
C THR A 5 -0.45 5.54 10.31
N ASN A 6 -1.16 5.28 9.22
CA ASN A 6 -0.63 4.49 8.11
C ASN A 6 0.49 5.21 7.34
N LEU A 7 0.38 6.52 7.13
CA LEU A 7 1.47 7.31 6.54
C LEU A 7 2.71 7.34 7.44
N LYS A 8 2.53 7.34 8.77
CA LYS A 8 3.66 7.21 9.69
C LYS A 8 4.31 5.82 9.60
N ALA A 9 3.52 4.77 9.48
CA ALA A 9 4.02 3.41 9.26
C ALA A 9 4.80 3.29 7.93
N LEU A 10 4.27 3.88 6.85
CA LEU A 10 4.97 3.95 5.55
C LEU A 10 6.33 4.64 5.66
N TYR A 11 6.38 5.78 6.37
CA TYR A 11 7.64 6.49 6.62
C TYR A 11 8.64 5.65 7.42
N THR A 12 8.18 4.97 8.48
CA THR A 12 9.04 4.09 9.28
C THR A 12 9.57 2.92 8.48
N ALA A 13 8.72 2.29 7.65
CA ALA A 13 9.11 1.21 6.74
C ALA A 13 10.21 1.65 5.77
N GLN A 14 10.03 2.82 5.13
CA GLN A 14 11.05 3.38 4.24
C GLN A 14 12.37 3.69 4.95
N LYS A 15 12.31 4.26 6.16
CA LYS A 15 13.53 4.53 6.93
C LYS A 15 14.29 3.25 7.30
N SER A 16 13.57 2.22 7.75
CA SER A 16 14.18 0.92 8.06
C SER A 16 14.84 0.31 6.83
N PHE A 17 14.16 0.35 5.68
CA PHE A 17 14.70 -0.14 4.42
C PHE A 17 15.94 0.64 3.98
N PHE A 18 15.91 1.97 4.09
CA PHE A 18 17.07 2.81 3.77
C PHE A 18 18.27 2.49 4.67
N SER A 19 18.06 2.28 5.97
CA SER A 19 19.14 1.89 6.88
C SER A 19 19.75 0.52 6.57
N GLU A 20 19.03 -0.38 5.90
CA GLU A 20 19.52 -1.72 5.54
C GLU A 20 20.15 -1.77 4.14
N LYS A 21 19.59 -1.04 3.17
CA LYS A 21 19.94 -1.14 1.74
C LYS A 21 20.63 0.12 1.18
N ASP A 22 20.79 1.16 1.98
CA ASP A 22 21.32 2.48 1.60
C ASP A 22 20.60 3.13 0.40
N ARG A 23 19.34 2.75 0.15
CA ARG A 23 18.48 3.31 -0.91
C ARG A 23 17.01 3.31 -0.50
N TYR A 24 16.22 4.16 -1.13
CA TYR A 24 14.76 4.08 -1.04
C TYR A 24 14.22 3.04 -2.03
N SER A 25 13.02 2.52 -1.75
CA SER A 25 12.30 1.65 -2.67
C SER A 25 11.03 2.32 -3.18
N ASN A 26 10.63 1.97 -4.40
CA ASN A 26 9.36 2.38 -4.99
C ASN A 26 8.21 1.42 -4.66
N PHE A 27 8.49 0.31 -3.96
CA PHE A 27 7.56 -0.80 -3.83
C PHE A 27 7.17 -1.05 -2.36
N ALA A 28 5.87 -1.03 -2.08
CA ALA A 28 5.27 -1.27 -0.78
C ALA A 28 5.62 -2.65 -0.20
N ASN A 29 5.61 -3.68 -1.04
CA ASN A 29 5.94 -5.05 -0.62
C ASN A 29 7.43 -5.22 -0.30
N GLU A 30 8.32 -4.48 -0.96
CA GLU A 30 9.77 -4.53 -0.70
C GLU A 30 10.13 -3.89 0.64
N ILE A 31 9.44 -2.81 1.02
CA ILE A 31 9.63 -2.13 2.31
C ILE A 31 8.81 -2.75 3.45
N GLY A 32 8.02 -3.79 3.18
CA GLY A 32 7.15 -4.43 4.17
C GLY A 32 5.97 -3.56 4.62
N PHE A 33 5.56 -2.58 3.82
CA PHE A 33 4.40 -1.74 4.14
C PHE A 33 3.10 -2.41 3.67
N ALA A 34 2.27 -2.82 4.62
CA ALA A 34 0.95 -3.37 4.38
C ALA A 34 -0.04 -2.83 5.42
N PRO A 35 -0.90 -1.85 5.08
CA PRO A 35 -1.94 -1.38 5.98
C PRO A 35 -3.00 -2.47 6.16
N GLU A 36 -3.61 -2.51 7.35
CA GLU A 36 -4.67 -3.46 7.68
C GLU A 36 -5.86 -3.35 6.71
N ARG A 37 -6.57 -4.46 6.51
CA ARG A 37 -7.82 -4.48 5.74
C ARG A 37 -8.86 -3.54 6.36
N GLY A 38 -9.73 -3.00 5.53
CA GLY A 38 -10.70 -1.96 5.90
C GLY A 38 -10.13 -0.54 5.84
N ASN A 39 -8.98 -0.33 5.18
CA ASN A 39 -8.42 1.00 4.96
C ASN A 39 -9.31 1.85 4.04
N ARG A 40 -9.59 3.07 4.46
CA ARG A 40 -10.43 4.03 3.72
C ARG A 40 -9.65 4.82 2.68
N TYR A 41 -8.33 4.87 2.82
CA TYR A 41 -7.43 5.64 1.97
C TYR A 41 -6.54 4.71 1.16
N ALA A 42 -6.26 5.11 -0.08
CA ALA A 42 -5.20 4.51 -0.89
C ALA A 42 -3.84 5.14 -0.52
N TYR A 43 -2.79 4.33 -0.58
CA TYR A 43 -1.43 4.74 -0.26
C TYR A 43 -0.53 4.53 -1.49
N ARG A 44 0.13 5.59 -1.95
CA ARG A 44 1.05 5.55 -3.10
C ARG A 44 2.49 5.69 -2.60
N VAL A 45 3.35 4.74 -2.99
CA VAL A 45 4.78 4.71 -2.63
C VAL A 45 5.63 5.34 -3.73
N SER A 46 5.27 5.14 -4.99
CA SER A 46 5.91 5.79 -6.14
C SER A 46 4.90 6.25 -7.18
N ALA A 47 5.36 7.07 -8.13
CA ALA A 47 4.58 7.41 -9.32
C ALA A 47 4.57 6.21 -10.29
N GLY A 48 3.37 5.75 -10.69
CA GLY A 48 3.20 4.61 -11.59
C GLY A 48 3.39 3.24 -10.94
N GLY A 49 3.22 2.16 -11.72
CA GLY A 49 3.34 0.76 -11.28
C GLY A 49 2.01 0.09 -10.91
N ALA A 50 2.08 -1.19 -10.52
CA ALA A 50 0.91 -1.98 -10.15
C ALA A 50 0.46 -1.66 -8.72
N CYS A 51 -0.86 -1.52 -8.53
CA CYS A 51 -1.43 -1.42 -7.19
C CYS A 51 -1.94 -2.76 -6.69
N GLU A 52 -1.91 -2.93 -5.37
CA GLU A 52 -2.71 -3.95 -4.70
C GLU A 52 -4.17 -3.53 -4.72
N VAL A 53 -4.93 -4.15 -5.63
CA VAL A 53 -6.38 -3.96 -5.73
C VAL A 53 -7.06 -4.69 -4.56
N ARG A 54 -7.93 -3.99 -3.82
CA ARG A 54 -8.62 -4.52 -2.63
C ARG A 54 -10.13 -4.61 -2.81
N ASP A 55 -10.54 -5.11 -3.97
CA ASP A 55 -11.95 -5.29 -4.37
C ASP A 55 -12.52 -6.68 -4.02
N VAL A 56 -11.68 -7.60 -3.54
CA VAL A 56 -12.06 -8.96 -3.13
C VAL A 56 -11.79 -9.24 -1.64
N ALA A 57 -12.46 -10.26 -1.11
CA ALA A 57 -12.32 -10.70 0.29
C ALA A 57 -10.91 -11.17 0.62
N THR A 58 -10.31 -11.96 -0.28
CA THR A 58 -8.98 -12.55 -0.10
C THR A 58 -8.07 -12.10 -1.22
N LEU A 59 -6.96 -11.47 -0.88
CA LEU A 59 -5.97 -11.00 -1.84
C LEU A 59 -5.07 -12.16 -2.25
N ALA A 60 -4.83 -12.30 -3.55
CA ALA A 60 -3.79 -13.18 -4.05
C ALA A 60 -2.41 -12.64 -3.68
N VAL A 61 -1.41 -13.53 -3.60
CA VAL A 61 -0.01 -13.10 -3.48
C VAL A 61 0.34 -12.25 -4.70
N ALA A 62 0.89 -11.06 -4.46
CA ALA A 62 1.28 -10.16 -5.53
C ALA A 62 2.34 -10.83 -6.43
N ALA A 63 2.01 -10.99 -7.71
CA ALA A 63 2.91 -11.57 -8.71
C ALA A 63 4.05 -10.61 -9.11
N THR A 64 3.90 -9.32 -8.82
CA THR A 64 4.86 -8.26 -9.15
C THR A 64 5.04 -7.31 -7.96
N ALA A 65 6.07 -6.47 -8.05
CA ALA A 65 6.30 -5.44 -7.05
C ALA A 65 5.21 -4.37 -7.11
N LEU A 66 4.66 -4.01 -5.94
CA LEU A 66 3.49 -3.16 -5.81
C LEU A 66 3.92 -1.75 -5.42
N SER A 67 3.60 -0.74 -6.23
CA SER A 67 3.94 0.67 -5.93
C SER A 67 2.86 1.42 -5.17
N CYS A 68 1.71 0.79 -4.97
CA CYS A 68 0.54 1.37 -4.34
C CYS A 68 -0.36 0.30 -3.75
N ILE A 69 -1.19 0.72 -2.80
CA ILE A 69 -2.22 -0.10 -2.15
C ILE A 69 -3.51 0.69 -2.20
N GLU A 70 -4.54 0.13 -2.83
CA GLU A 70 -5.84 0.81 -2.96
C GLU A 70 -6.61 0.81 -1.64
N ASN A 71 -7.68 1.61 -1.58
CA ASN A 71 -8.64 1.50 -0.48
C ASN A 71 -9.39 0.16 -0.56
N ASP A 72 -9.93 -0.28 0.57
CA ASP A 72 -10.68 -1.54 0.66
C ASP A 72 -12.08 -1.40 0.04
N SER A 73 -12.14 -1.36 -1.29
CA SER A 73 -13.38 -1.26 -2.04
C SER A 73 -14.26 -2.51 -1.89
N TYR A 74 -13.71 -3.66 -1.48
CA TYR A 74 -14.49 -4.82 -1.05
C TYR A 74 -15.38 -4.47 0.14
N ARG A 75 -14.82 -3.78 1.15
CA ARG A 75 -15.59 -3.35 2.34
C ARG A 75 -16.50 -2.16 2.06
N PHE A 76 -16.04 -1.18 1.28
CA PHE A 76 -16.73 0.10 1.11
C PHE A 76 -17.56 0.22 -0.19
N GLY A 77 -17.61 -0.85 -0.98
CA GLY A 77 -18.34 -0.94 -2.23
C GLY A 77 -17.49 -0.56 -3.45
N ALA A 78 -17.75 -1.20 -4.60
CA ALA A 78 -16.95 -1.03 -5.82
C ALA A 78 -16.82 0.45 -6.27
N ASN A 79 -17.87 1.25 -6.11
CA ASN A 79 -17.87 2.68 -6.46
C ASN A 79 -16.93 3.54 -5.60
N SER A 80 -16.41 3.00 -4.49
CA SER A 80 -15.46 3.70 -3.62
C SER A 80 -14.00 3.49 -4.04
N GLN A 81 -13.73 2.64 -5.04
CA GLN A 81 -12.37 2.29 -5.44
C GLN A 81 -11.60 3.52 -5.92
N ILE A 82 -10.42 3.72 -5.34
CA ILE A 82 -9.44 4.73 -5.72
C ILE A 82 -8.35 4.01 -6.51
N ALA A 83 -8.56 3.93 -7.82
CA ALA A 83 -7.62 3.34 -8.76
C ALA A 83 -6.38 4.23 -9.01
N ASN A 84 -5.31 3.63 -9.57
CA ASN A 84 -4.06 4.35 -9.91
C ASN A 84 -4.23 5.35 -11.04
#